data_AF-A0A957X463-F1
#
_entry.id   AF-A0A957X463-F1
#
_cell.length_a   1.000
_cell.length_b   1.000
_cell.length_c   1.000
_cell.angle_alpha   90.00
_cell.angle_beta   90.00
_cell.angle_gamma   90.00
#
_symmetry.space_group_name_H-M   'P 1'
#
loop_
_entity.id
_entity.type
_entity.pdbx_description
1 polymer ?
#
loop_
_entity_poly.entity_id
_entity_poly.type
_entity_poly.pdbx_seq_one_letter_code
_entity_poly.pdbx_strand_id
1 'polypeptide(L)'
;MTIIKGTHGRIGGAQPATRGPRSVLLPNQSFRYLTFDPDSVTAQTLNEALLPASDPATVIDLLQSLGAAMIESSDTTADNSTIPPIYTYWGQYIDHDITAGTDRPGSEAMSRWTADILDTAFEPVAPQEVTGKEGIFNLREPFLNLDSLYGGGPNDPATIDEQIFLKDLPGSGAAATDPRLALGTISGSASTVPDAHLPNPQQRDLPRRDDRSPRIGDERNDENTIVAQFHTAFLRFHNAVVDSLEAKDGRTPTFDEAAQLVRWHYQWLIVNDYLRTICMPQVVDDLLA
;
A
#
# COMPACT_ATOMS: atom_id res chain seq x y z
N MET A 1 14.78 -34.78 41.00
CA MET A 1 14.43 -33.59 40.19
C MET A 1 15.72 -33.10 39.59
N THR A 2 16.05 -33.69 38.45
CA THR A 2 17.38 -33.70 37.82
C THR A 2 17.15 -33.82 36.32
N ILE A 3 17.59 -32.78 35.60
CA ILE A 3 18.17 -32.73 34.23
C ILE A 3 17.65 -33.72 33.17
N ILE A 4 17.20 -33.18 32.01
CA ILE A 4 17.74 -33.62 30.71
C ILE A 4 18.07 -32.39 29.84
N LYS A 5 19.32 -32.35 29.38
CA LYS A 5 19.95 -31.38 28.49
C LYS A 5 20.11 -32.06 27.11
N GLY A 6 19.64 -31.41 26.05
CA GLY A 6 20.21 -31.38 24.69
C GLY A 6 20.18 -32.64 23.80
N THR A 7 19.71 -32.43 22.56
CA THR A 7 20.51 -32.75 21.37
C THR A 7 20.38 -31.61 20.36
N HIS A 8 21.49 -30.88 20.18
CA HIS A 8 21.72 -30.13 18.96
C HIS A 8 21.91 -31.14 17.83
N GLY A 9 20.87 -31.34 17.03
CA GLY A 9 21.05 -31.91 15.70
C GLY A 9 21.70 -30.85 14.83
N ARG A 10 22.94 -31.11 14.37
CA ARG A 10 23.46 -30.42 13.19
C ARG A 10 22.42 -30.57 12.08
N ILE A 11 21.77 -29.48 11.71
CA ILE A 11 21.06 -29.41 10.43
C ILE A 11 22.17 -29.55 9.39
N GLY A 12 22.28 -30.75 8.82
CA GLY A 12 23.12 -30.97 7.64
C GLY A 12 22.74 -29.93 6.60
N GLY A 13 23.73 -29.36 5.93
CA GLY A 13 23.53 -28.33 4.91
C GLY A 13 22.47 -28.77 3.93
N ALA A 14 21.25 -28.23 4.08
CA ALA A 14 20.28 -28.22 3.02
C ALA A 14 20.93 -27.37 1.93
N GLN A 15 21.16 -27.96 0.76
CA GLN A 15 21.42 -27.16 -0.42
C GLN A 15 20.32 -26.11 -0.51
N PRO A 16 20.65 -24.84 -0.82
CA PRO A 16 19.62 -23.84 -1.06
C PRO A 16 18.66 -24.43 -2.08
N ALA A 17 17.39 -24.60 -1.68
CA ALA A 17 16.35 -24.99 -2.60
C ALA A 17 16.45 -24.03 -3.78
N THR A 18 16.67 -24.58 -4.98
CA THR A 18 16.64 -23.79 -6.20
C THR A 18 15.27 -23.14 -6.24
N ARG A 19 15.17 -21.84 -5.91
CA ARG A 19 13.93 -21.07 -6.05
C ARG A 19 13.49 -21.31 -7.49
N GLY A 20 12.30 -21.90 -7.66
CA GLY A 20 11.68 -22.04 -8.97
C GLY A 20 11.58 -20.67 -9.65
N PRO A 21 11.26 -20.63 -10.96
CA PRO A 21 11.06 -19.37 -11.64
C PRO A 21 10.03 -18.54 -10.86
N ARG A 22 10.44 -17.35 -10.37
CA ARG A 22 9.53 -16.43 -9.68
C ARG A 22 8.36 -16.16 -10.60
N SER A 23 7.15 -16.41 -10.14
CA SER A 23 5.94 -15.99 -10.83
C SER A 23 6.02 -14.48 -11.08
N VAL A 24 5.80 -14.08 -12.32
CA VAL A 24 5.72 -12.65 -12.66
C VAL A 24 4.43 -12.13 -12.05
N LEU A 25 4.56 -11.22 -11.08
CA LEU A 25 3.41 -10.52 -10.51
C LEU A 25 2.92 -9.48 -11.54
N LEU A 26 1.62 -9.45 -11.78
CA LEU A 26 0.94 -8.58 -12.75
C LEU A 26 -0.29 -7.93 -12.09
N PRO A 27 -0.81 -6.81 -12.63
CA PRO A 27 -2.13 -6.33 -12.21
C PRO A 27 -3.22 -7.37 -12.50
N ASN A 28 -4.33 -7.25 -11.77
CA ASN A 28 -5.51 -8.11 -11.89
C ASN A 28 -5.20 -9.60 -11.65
N GLN A 29 -4.39 -9.88 -10.62
CA GLN A 29 -4.12 -11.24 -10.16
C GLN A 29 -4.69 -11.46 -8.75
N SER A 30 -4.99 -12.71 -8.42
CA SER A 30 -5.46 -13.08 -7.08
C SER A 30 -4.45 -12.66 -6.00
N PHE A 31 -4.93 -12.24 -4.83
CA PHE A 31 -4.13 -11.95 -3.62
C PHE A 31 -3.37 -13.16 -3.05
N ARG A 32 -3.30 -14.29 -3.75
CA ARG A 32 -2.60 -15.50 -3.33
C ARG A 32 -1.15 -15.25 -2.89
N TYR A 33 -0.48 -14.26 -3.50
CA TYR A 33 0.89 -13.88 -3.13
C TYR A 33 1.01 -13.18 -1.76
N LEU A 34 -0.09 -12.69 -1.17
CA LEU A 34 -0.13 -12.16 0.20
C LEU A 34 -0.42 -13.25 1.24
N THR A 35 -1.10 -14.32 0.84
CA THR A 35 -1.67 -15.27 1.81
C THR A 35 -0.81 -16.51 1.99
N PHE A 36 -0.15 -17.05 0.96
CA PHE A 36 0.68 -18.26 1.09
C PHE A 36 1.73 -18.38 -0.02
N ASP A 37 2.93 -18.87 0.31
CA ASP A 37 3.74 -19.60 -0.68
C ASP A 37 3.12 -21.00 -0.81
N PRO A 38 2.43 -21.31 -1.93
CA PRO A 38 1.72 -22.57 -2.06
C PRO A 38 2.63 -23.79 -2.06
N ASP A 39 3.93 -23.60 -2.26
CA ASP A 39 4.93 -24.67 -2.26
C ASP A 39 5.52 -24.91 -0.86
N SER A 40 5.27 -24.01 0.11
CA SER A 40 5.88 -24.06 1.45
C SER A 40 4.97 -24.57 2.56
N VAL A 41 3.68 -24.81 2.30
CA VAL A 41 2.70 -25.21 3.32
C VAL A 41 2.05 -26.55 2.96
N THR A 42 2.03 -27.49 3.91
CA THR A 42 1.37 -28.78 3.68
C THR A 42 -0.14 -28.62 3.59
N ALA A 43 -0.81 -29.47 2.80
CA ALA A 43 -2.28 -29.49 2.73
C ALA A 43 -2.95 -29.70 4.10
N GLN A 44 -2.28 -30.39 5.02
CA GLN A 44 -2.75 -30.56 6.40
C GLN A 44 -2.74 -29.25 7.17
N THR A 45 -1.61 -28.53 7.15
CA THR A 45 -1.48 -27.22 7.82
C THR A 45 -2.47 -26.20 7.25
N LEU A 46 -2.70 -26.22 5.94
CA LEU A 46 -3.73 -25.40 5.31
C LEU A 46 -5.12 -25.73 5.85
N ASN A 47 -5.50 -27.01 5.90
CA ASN A 47 -6.81 -27.43 6.41
C ASN A 47 -7.03 -27.09 7.89
N GLU A 48 -5.98 -27.14 8.71
CA GLU A 48 -6.03 -26.76 10.12
C GLU A 48 -6.14 -25.24 10.34
N ALA A 49 -5.79 -24.43 9.33
CA ALA A 49 -5.83 -22.96 9.38
C ALA A 49 -7.12 -22.34 8.82
N LEU A 50 -8.02 -23.13 8.22
CA LEU A 50 -9.28 -22.64 7.67
C LEU A 50 -10.35 -22.45 8.76
N LEU A 51 -11.21 -21.45 8.57
CA LEU A 51 -12.44 -21.34 9.35
C LEU A 51 -13.33 -22.57 9.08
N PRO A 52 -13.85 -23.24 10.12
CA PRO A 52 -14.63 -24.46 9.94
C PRO A 52 -16.00 -24.17 9.31
N ALA A 53 -16.20 -24.58 8.05
CA ALA A 53 -17.45 -24.32 7.32
C ALA A 53 -18.65 -25.19 7.77
N SER A 54 -18.43 -26.22 8.59
CA SER A 54 -19.48 -27.18 8.97
C SER A 54 -20.45 -26.66 10.03
N ASP A 55 -20.11 -25.58 10.73
CA ASP A 55 -20.97 -24.96 11.75
C ASP A 55 -20.80 -23.42 11.76
N PRO A 56 -21.45 -22.71 10.83
CA PRO A 56 -21.29 -21.28 10.67
C PRO A 56 -21.68 -20.46 11.92
N ALA A 57 -22.70 -20.90 12.66
CA ALA A 57 -23.13 -20.21 13.88
C ALA A 57 -22.02 -20.21 14.94
N THR A 58 -21.39 -21.38 15.18
CA THR A 58 -20.24 -21.47 16.08
C THR A 58 -19.05 -20.64 15.59
N VAL A 59 -18.82 -20.57 14.27
CA VAL A 59 -17.76 -19.70 13.70
C VAL A 59 -18.03 -18.23 14.00
N ILE A 60 -19.26 -17.76 13.79
CA ILE A 60 -19.65 -16.37 14.06
C ILE A 60 -19.46 -16.06 15.56
N ASP A 61 -19.91 -16.94 16.46
CA ASP A 61 -19.74 -16.76 17.91
C ASP A 61 -18.26 -16.68 18.31
N LEU A 62 -17.40 -17.50 17.70
CA LEU A 62 -15.95 -17.47 17.93
C LEU A 62 -15.30 -16.21 17.37
N LEU A 63 -15.72 -15.73 16.20
CA LEU A 63 -15.24 -14.49 15.60
C LEU A 63 -15.65 -13.27 16.43
N GLN A 64 -16.88 -13.24 16.95
CA GLN A 64 -17.33 -12.23 17.89
C GLN A 64 -16.53 -12.27 19.19
N SER A 65 -16.27 -13.47 19.73
CA SER A 65 -15.46 -13.65 20.93
C SER A 65 -14.01 -13.20 20.71
N LEU A 66 -13.44 -13.49 19.54
CA LEU A 66 -12.11 -13.00 19.15
C LEU A 66 -12.11 -11.47 19.06
N GLY A 67 -13.09 -10.88 18.39
CA GLY A 67 -13.24 -9.44 18.28
C GLY A 67 -13.35 -8.77 19.65
N ALA A 68 -14.15 -9.33 20.56
CA ALA A 68 -14.25 -8.86 21.95
C ALA A 68 -12.93 -8.97 22.72
N ALA A 69 -12.15 -10.03 22.49
CA ALA A 69 -10.84 -10.22 23.11
C ALA A 69 -9.75 -9.30 22.54
N MET A 70 -9.92 -8.80 21.31
CA MET A 70 -9.01 -7.83 20.68
C MET A 70 -9.24 -6.39 21.17
N ILE A 71 -10.36 -6.11 21.85
CA ILE A 71 -10.62 -4.79 22.42
C ILE A 71 -9.67 -4.56 23.59
N GLU A 72 -8.89 -3.47 23.51
CA GLU A 72 -8.03 -3.04 24.61
C GLU A 72 -8.88 -2.74 25.85
N SER A 73 -8.57 -3.41 26.96
CA SER A 73 -9.28 -3.19 28.21
C SER A 73 -8.80 -1.91 28.88
N SER A 74 -9.74 -1.10 29.36
CA SER A 74 -9.49 0.19 30.02
C SER A 74 -8.63 0.12 31.30
N ASP A 75 -8.35 -1.09 31.80
CA ASP A 75 -7.50 -1.36 32.97
C ASP A 75 -6.03 -1.61 32.61
N THR A 76 -5.66 -1.55 31.33
CA THR A 76 -4.26 -1.67 30.91
C THR A 76 -3.53 -0.34 31.08
N THR A 77 -2.52 -0.33 31.96
CA THR A 77 -1.50 0.73 31.99
C THR A 77 -0.46 0.54 30.89
N ALA A 78 -0.87 -0.02 29.74
CA ALA A 78 0.04 -0.28 28.64
C ALA A 78 0.56 1.05 28.12
N ASP A 79 1.88 1.21 28.10
CA ASP A 79 2.49 2.43 27.58
C ASP A 79 2.13 2.56 26.10
N ASN A 80 1.74 3.76 25.68
CA ASN A 80 1.55 4.08 24.27
C ASN A 80 2.79 3.66 23.47
N SER A 81 2.57 3.16 22.25
CA SER A 81 3.66 2.84 21.35
C SER A 81 4.62 4.03 21.21
N THR A 82 5.92 3.76 21.29
CA THR A 82 6.96 4.76 21.03
C THR A 82 7.11 5.06 19.53
N ILE A 83 6.43 4.31 18.67
CA ILE A 83 6.43 4.53 17.22
C ILE A 83 5.64 5.80 16.94
N PRO A 84 6.22 6.78 16.23
CA PRO A 84 5.50 7.98 15.84
C PRO A 84 4.23 7.64 15.03
N PRO A 85 3.08 8.26 15.30
CA PRO A 85 1.81 7.95 14.62
C PRO A 85 1.86 8.07 13.09
N ILE A 86 2.81 8.86 12.54
CA ILE A 86 2.98 8.99 11.10
C ILE A 86 3.27 7.66 10.40
N TYR A 87 3.89 6.69 11.07
CA TYR A 87 4.13 5.37 10.47
C TYR A 87 2.82 4.60 10.24
N THR A 88 1.77 4.84 11.02
CA THR A 88 0.45 4.26 10.75
C THR A 88 -0.10 4.74 9.41
N TYR A 89 -0.05 6.06 9.16
CA TYR A 89 -0.53 6.65 7.91
C TYR A 89 0.39 6.35 6.73
N TRP A 90 1.70 6.22 6.96
CA TRP A 90 2.62 5.75 5.93
C TRP A 90 2.31 4.29 5.55
N GLY A 91 1.98 3.44 6.51
CA GLY A 91 1.51 2.08 6.25
C GLY A 91 0.25 2.04 5.39
N GLN A 92 -0.72 2.91 5.68
CA GLN A 92 -1.91 3.08 4.85
C GLN A 92 -1.55 3.52 3.42
N TYR A 93 -0.66 4.50 3.26
CA TYR A 93 -0.21 4.96 1.95
C TYR A 93 0.49 3.84 1.15
N ILE A 94 1.31 3.00 1.81
CA ILE A 94 1.96 1.84 1.19
C ILE A 94 0.92 0.80 0.79
N ASP A 95 -0.09 0.54 1.63
CA ASP A 95 -1.18 -0.37 1.30
C ASP A 95 -1.92 0.10 0.04
N HIS A 96 -2.26 1.39 -0.06
CA HIS A 96 -2.89 1.95 -1.25
C HIS A 96 -2.03 1.82 -2.51
N ASP A 97 -0.70 1.74 -2.38
CA ASP A 97 0.23 1.53 -3.49
C ASP A 97 0.29 0.07 -3.94
N ILE A 98 0.18 -0.89 -3.03
CA ILE A 98 0.36 -2.32 -3.39
C ILE A 98 -0.96 -3.08 -3.52
N THR A 99 -2.09 -2.51 -3.10
CA THR A 99 -3.42 -3.16 -3.16
C THR A 99 -4.48 -2.25 -3.78
N ALA A 100 -5.38 -2.82 -4.57
CA ALA A 100 -6.66 -2.22 -4.95
C ALA A 100 -7.71 -3.30 -5.25
N GLY A 101 -8.99 -2.99 -5.03
CA GLY A 101 -10.10 -3.86 -5.47
C GLY A 101 -10.79 -4.67 -4.37
N THR A 102 -10.68 -4.29 -3.10
CA THR A 102 -11.43 -4.91 -2.00
C THR A 102 -12.76 -4.22 -1.69
N ASP A 103 -13.04 -3.06 -2.30
CA ASP A 103 -14.07 -2.12 -1.80
C ASP A 103 -14.79 -1.27 -2.87
N ARG A 104 -14.52 -1.44 -4.18
CA ARG A 104 -15.20 -0.67 -5.25
C ARG A 104 -16.72 -0.95 -5.34
N PRO A 105 -17.60 -0.01 -4.97
CA PRO A 105 -19.05 -0.21 -4.99
C PRO A 105 -19.53 -0.55 -6.41
N GLY A 106 -20.37 -1.59 -6.53
CA GLY A 106 -21.08 -1.90 -7.79
C GLY A 106 -20.48 -3.01 -8.67
N SER A 107 -19.41 -3.70 -8.26
CA SER A 107 -19.08 -4.99 -8.88
C SER A 107 -19.96 -6.12 -8.29
N GLU A 108 -20.47 -7.03 -9.11
CA GLU A 108 -21.26 -8.20 -8.63
C GLU A 108 -20.45 -9.07 -7.65
N ALA A 109 -19.12 -9.02 -7.73
CA ALA A 109 -18.22 -9.61 -6.75
C ALA A 109 -18.40 -9.02 -5.35
N MET A 110 -18.69 -7.72 -5.21
CA MET A 110 -18.81 -7.04 -3.92
C MET A 110 -19.87 -7.67 -3.02
N SER A 111 -21.07 -7.93 -3.56
CA SER A 111 -22.20 -8.45 -2.75
C SER A 111 -21.92 -9.81 -2.11
N ARG A 112 -21.03 -10.62 -2.69
CA ARG A 112 -20.62 -11.92 -2.14
C ARG A 112 -19.47 -11.78 -1.14
N TRP A 113 -18.55 -10.85 -1.38
CA TRP A 113 -17.33 -10.69 -0.59
C TRP A 113 -17.43 -9.67 0.55
N THR A 114 -18.49 -8.85 0.60
CA THR A 114 -18.78 -7.90 1.69
C THR A 114 -19.94 -8.34 2.57
N ALA A 115 -20.18 -9.65 2.68
CA ALA A 115 -21.16 -10.18 3.63
C ALA A 115 -20.78 -9.70 5.05
N ASP A 116 -21.77 -9.20 5.78
CA ASP A 116 -21.57 -8.85 7.19
C ASP A 116 -21.22 -10.13 7.95
N ILE A 117 -20.02 -10.17 8.55
CA ILE A 117 -19.54 -11.32 9.30
C ILE A 117 -20.38 -11.59 10.56
N LEU A 118 -21.23 -10.62 10.94
CA LEU A 118 -22.20 -10.73 12.02
C LEU A 118 -23.56 -11.23 11.53
N ASP A 119 -23.78 -11.35 10.21
CA ASP A 119 -24.98 -11.98 9.68
C ASP A 119 -24.95 -13.49 9.97
N THR A 120 -26.03 -14.01 10.55
CA THR A 120 -26.23 -15.45 10.77
C THR A 120 -26.21 -16.29 9.50
N ALA A 121 -26.33 -15.65 8.32
CA ALA A 121 -26.17 -16.28 7.01
C ALA A 121 -24.72 -16.30 6.50
N PHE A 122 -23.75 -15.78 7.25
CA PHE A 122 -22.34 -15.82 6.88
C PHE A 122 -21.85 -17.27 6.81
N GLU A 123 -21.29 -17.67 5.66
CA GLU A 123 -20.66 -18.97 5.46
C GLU A 123 -19.19 -18.77 5.07
N PRO A 124 -18.23 -19.43 5.76
CA PRO A 124 -16.84 -19.40 5.35
C PRO A 124 -16.66 -19.88 3.91
N VAL A 125 -15.99 -19.07 3.09
CA VAL A 125 -15.78 -19.37 1.67
C VAL A 125 -14.50 -20.19 1.46
N ALA A 126 -14.56 -21.20 0.60
CA ALA A 126 -13.40 -22.03 0.29
C ALA A 126 -12.27 -21.20 -0.38
N PRO A 127 -10.98 -21.46 -0.06
CA PRO A 127 -9.85 -20.71 -0.64
C PRO A 127 -9.81 -20.69 -2.17
N GLN A 128 -10.24 -21.78 -2.81
CA GLN A 128 -10.27 -21.90 -4.28
C GLN A 128 -11.30 -20.96 -4.91
N GLU A 129 -12.34 -20.59 -4.17
CA GLU A 129 -13.35 -19.63 -4.63
C GLU A 129 -12.87 -18.20 -4.42
N VAL A 130 -12.22 -17.93 -3.28
CA VAL A 130 -11.56 -16.63 -3.00
C VAL A 130 -10.47 -16.30 -4.01
N THR A 131 -9.70 -17.31 -4.42
CA THR A 131 -8.58 -17.15 -5.38
C THR A 131 -8.93 -17.54 -6.82
N GLY A 132 -10.19 -17.94 -7.04
CA GLY A 132 -10.71 -18.37 -8.33
C GLY A 132 -11.01 -17.21 -9.27
N LYS A 133 -11.52 -17.52 -10.47
CA LYS A 133 -11.80 -16.52 -11.52
C LYS A 133 -12.83 -15.45 -11.14
N GLU A 134 -13.70 -15.76 -10.18
CA GLU A 134 -14.74 -14.86 -9.66
C GLU A 134 -14.41 -14.39 -8.22
N GLY A 135 -13.17 -14.64 -7.80
CA GLY A 135 -12.64 -14.33 -6.49
C GLY A 135 -12.20 -12.88 -6.33
N ILE A 136 -11.36 -12.65 -5.33
CA ILE A 136 -10.81 -11.33 -5.03
C ILE A 136 -9.47 -11.17 -5.77
N PHE A 137 -9.39 -10.09 -6.56
CA PHE A 137 -8.22 -9.75 -7.37
C PHE A 137 -7.63 -8.43 -6.89
N ASN A 138 -6.31 -8.36 -6.89
CA ASN A 138 -5.63 -7.09 -6.77
C ASN A 138 -5.62 -6.40 -8.14
N LEU A 139 -6.27 -5.24 -8.23
CA LEU A 139 -6.31 -4.44 -9.45
C LEU A 139 -5.03 -3.64 -9.68
N ARG A 140 -4.12 -3.58 -8.70
CA ARG A 140 -2.80 -2.95 -8.80
C ARG A 140 -1.69 -3.91 -9.17
N GLU A 141 -0.59 -3.33 -9.61
CA GLU A 141 0.69 -4.01 -9.62
C GLU A 141 1.16 -4.17 -8.17
N PRO A 142 1.35 -5.38 -7.62
CA PRO A 142 1.76 -5.54 -6.22
C PRO A 142 3.27 -5.31 -6.05
N PHE A 143 3.75 -4.18 -6.55
CA PHE A 143 5.11 -3.71 -6.45
C PHE A 143 5.12 -2.31 -5.82
N LEU A 144 6.23 -1.95 -5.20
CA LEU A 144 6.46 -0.62 -4.65
C LEU A 144 6.84 0.36 -5.78
N ASN A 145 5.92 0.59 -6.71
CA ASN A 145 6.14 1.33 -7.96
C ASN A 145 5.44 2.70 -7.98
N LEU A 146 4.77 3.11 -6.90
CA LEU A 146 4.06 4.39 -6.82
C LEU A 146 2.95 4.50 -7.89
N ASP A 147 2.27 3.40 -8.21
CA ASP A 147 1.14 3.42 -9.13
C ASP A 147 -0.05 4.23 -8.55
N SER A 148 -0.17 4.32 -7.22
CA SER A 148 -1.16 5.16 -6.54
C SER A 148 -0.86 6.66 -6.68
N LEU A 149 0.39 7.02 -7.00
CA LEU A 149 0.83 8.38 -7.31
C LEU A 149 0.73 8.68 -8.80
N TYR A 150 1.24 7.78 -9.63
CA TYR A 150 1.45 8.02 -11.06
C TYR A 150 0.30 7.55 -11.95
N GLY A 151 -0.65 6.78 -11.43
CA GLY A 151 -1.64 6.08 -12.25
C GLY A 151 -0.95 5.17 -13.27
N GLY A 152 -1.47 5.14 -14.50
CA GLY A 152 -0.84 4.48 -15.65
C GLY A 152 0.30 5.29 -16.30
N GLY A 153 0.64 6.46 -15.77
CA GLY A 153 1.70 7.34 -16.29
C GLY A 153 1.22 8.36 -17.35
N PRO A 154 2.13 9.19 -17.89
CA PRO A 154 1.79 10.40 -18.66
C PRO A 154 1.22 10.15 -20.06
N ASN A 155 1.15 8.89 -20.49
CA ASN A 155 0.65 8.45 -21.78
C ASN A 155 -0.60 7.55 -21.65
N ASP A 156 -1.01 7.23 -20.42
CA ASP A 156 -2.20 6.44 -20.18
C ASP A 156 -3.46 7.34 -20.28
N PRO A 157 -4.45 6.99 -21.13
CA PRO A 157 -5.63 7.83 -21.34
C PRO A 157 -6.40 8.13 -20.06
N ALA A 158 -6.59 7.14 -19.17
CA ALA A 158 -7.30 7.34 -17.92
C ALA A 158 -6.56 8.34 -17.01
N THR A 159 -5.24 8.23 -16.94
CA THR A 159 -4.38 9.12 -16.16
C THR A 159 -4.38 10.56 -16.71
N ILE A 160 -4.43 10.71 -18.04
CA ILE A 160 -4.55 12.01 -18.71
C ILE A 160 -5.91 12.66 -18.40
N ASP A 161 -6.99 11.89 -18.47
CA ASP A 161 -8.35 12.37 -18.18
C ASP A 161 -8.49 12.85 -16.73
N GLU A 162 -7.78 12.19 -15.81
CA GLU A 162 -7.69 12.58 -14.39
C GLU A 162 -6.88 13.88 -14.18
N GLN A 163 -6.08 14.30 -15.16
CA GLN A 163 -5.24 15.52 -15.14
C GLN A 163 -4.24 15.54 -13.98
N ILE A 164 -3.58 14.40 -13.76
CA ILE A 164 -2.58 14.22 -12.69
C ILE A 164 -1.28 14.96 -13.01
N PHE A 165 -0.95 15.17 -14.30
CA PHE A 165 0.23 15.91 -14.72
C PHE A 165 -0.03 17.40 -14.92
N LEU A 166 0.98 18.22 -14.65
CA LEU A 166 0.91 19.67 -14.81
C LEU A 166 0.56 20.08 -16.24
N LYS A 167 1.11 19.38 -17.23
CA LYS A 167 0.82 19.60 -18.66
C LYS A 167 -0.64 19.38 -19.05
N ASP A 168 -1.37 18.57 -18.29
CA ASP A 168 -2.75 18.19 -18.59
C ASP A 168 -3.76 19.12 -17.88
N LEU A 169 -3.29 19.96 -16.94
CA LEU A 169 -4.13 20.94 -16.28
C LEU A 169 -4.51 22.11 -17.21
N PRO A 170 -5.81 22.46 -17.30
CA PRO A 170 -6.26 23.61 -18.06
C PRO A 170 -5.58 24.91 -17.61
N GLY A 171 -4.95 25.62 -18.55
CA GLY A 171 -4.32 26.90 -18.29
C GLY A 171 -2.97 26.84 -17.57
N SER A 172 -2.36 25.66 -17.41
CA SER A 172 -1.04 25.52 -16.77
C SER A 172 0.08 26.22 -17.55
N GLY A 173 -0.05 26.27 -18.89
CA GLY A 173 0.99 26.78 -19.78
C GLY A 173 2.25 25.91 -19.85
N ALA A 174 2.23 24.73 -19.23
CA ALA A 174 3.35 23.80 -19.25
C ALA A 174 3.55 23.18 -20.63
N ALA A 175 4.80 22.86 -20.97
CA ALA A 175 5.10 22.18 -22.22
C ALA A 175 4.52 20.76 -22.22
N ALA A 176 4.15 20.24 -23.40
CA ALA A 176 3.66 18.86 -23.54
C ALA A 176 4.69 17.80 -23.06
N THR A 177 5.96 18.18 -22.98
CA THR A 177 7.07 17.36 -22.49
C THR A 177 7.40 17.58 -21.02
N ASP A 178 6.67 18.46 -20.31
CA ASP A 178 6.92 18.71 -18.88
C ASP A 178 6.49 17.47 -18.06
N PRO A 179 7.42 16.82 -17.35
CA PRO A 179 7.12 15.61 -16.59
C PRO A 179 6.50 15.89 -15.22
N ARG A 180 6.37 17.16 -14.81
CA ARG A 180 5.90 17.53 -13.47
C ARG A 180 4.45 17.12 -13.22
N LEU A 181 4.18 16.80 -11.97
CA LEU A 181 2.86 16.50 -11.46
C LEU A 181 2.13 17.79 -11.06
N ALA A 182 0.81 17.74 -11.20
CA ALA A 182 -0.09 18.81 -10.77
C ALA A 182 -0.02 19.01 -9.24
N LEU A 183 -0.12 20.26 -8.80
CA LEU A 183 -0.18 20.63 -7.38
C LEU A 183 -1.37 21.56 -7.15
N GLY A 184 -2.12 21.32 -6.08
CA GLY A 184 -3.19 22.20 -5.63
C GLY A 184 -2.66 23.38 -4.83
N THR A 185 -3.41 24.47 -4.85
CA THR A 185 -3.08 25.68 -4.08
C THR A 185 -4.10 25.92 -2.99
N ILE A 186 -3.62 26.19 -1.77
CA ILE A 186 -4.50 26.63 -0.68
C ILE A 186 -4.94 28.08 -0.91
N SER A 187 -6.22 28.36 -0.68
CA SER A 187 -6.77 29.72 -0.73
C SER A 187 -6.63 30.41 0.62
N GLY A 188 -5.92 31.53 0.68
CA GLY A 188 -5.70 32.32 1.90
C GLY A 188 -4.26 32.80 2.05
N SER A 189 -4.00 33.69 3.02
CA SER A 189 -2.62 33.92 3.47
C SER A 189 -2.10 32.59 4.00
N ALA A 190 -0.94 32.11 3.54
CA ALA A 190 -0.33 30.88 4.05
C ALA A 190 -0.30 30.94 5.59
N SER A 191 -1.25 30.28 6.25
CA SER A 191 -1.44 30.39 7.70
C SER A 191 -0.19 29.85 8.37
N THR A 192 0.53 30.74 9.05
CA THR A 192 1.27 30.59 10.33
C THR A 192 2.19 29.39 10.57
N VAL A 193 2.35 28.46 9.63
CA VAL A 193 3.38 27.41 9.64
C VAL A 193 4.46 27.86 8.66
N PRO A 194 5.38 28.76 9.10
CA PRO A 194 6.54 29.09 8.31
C PRO A 194 7.32 27.80 8.09
N ASP A 195 7.34 27.34 6.86
CA ASP A 195 8.34 26.37 6.45
C ASP A 195 9.27 27.11 5.50
N ALA A 196 10.34 27.65 6.07
CA ALA A 196 11.37 28.36 5.34
C ALA A 196 12.11 27.46 4.33
N HIS A 197 11.87 26.15 4.37
CA HIS A 197 12.53 25.16 3.54
C HIS A 197 11.66 24.64 2.38
N LEU A 198 10.38 25.06 2.30
CA LEU A 198 9.48 24.64 1.25
C LEU A 198 9.27 25.77 0.21
N PRO A 199 9.75 25.61 -1.04
CA PRO A 199 9.43 26.56 -2.11
C PRO A 199 7.91 26.58 -2.34
N ASN A 200 7.37 27.71 -2.77
CA ASN A 200 5.95 27.91 -3.09
C ASN A 200 5.00 27.40 -1.99
N PRO A 201 4.94 28.07 -0.82
CA PRO A 201 4.18 27.58 0.34
C PRO A 201 2.67 27.47 0.13
N GLN A 202 2.14 28.03 -0.96
CA GLN A 202 0.75 27.87 -1.36
C GLN A 202 0.47 26.50 -2.01
N GLN A 203 1.47 25.84 -2.59
CA GLN A 203 1.35 24.53 -3.25
C GLN A 203 1.44 23.38 -2.22
N ARG A 204 0.45 23.33 -1.31
CA ARG A 204 0.38 22.38 -0.18
C ARG A 204 -0.94 21.61 -0.12
N ASP A 205 -1.70 21.61 -1.20
CA ASP A 205 -2.89 20.77 -1.32
C ASP A 205 -2.77 19.87 -2.55
N LEU A 206 -3.60 18.85 -2.58
CA LEU A 206 -3.82 18.04 -3.76
C LEU A 206 -4.44 18.91 -4.86
N PRO A 207 -4.11 18.69 -6.14
CA PRO A 207 -4.89 19.27 -7.22
C PRO A 207 -6.34 18.77 -7.11
N ARG A 208 -7.31 19.69 -7.15
CA ARG A 208 -8.74 19.36 -6.96
C ARG A 208 -9.58 19.76 -8.16
N ARG A 209 -10.68 19.04 -8.37
CA ARG A 209 -11.76 19.43 -9.29
C ARG A 209 -12.66 20.49 -8.64
N ASP A 210 -13.62 20.99 -9.40
CA ASP A 210 -14.59 22.00 -8.93
C ASP A 210 -15.45 21.49 -7.76
N ASP A 211 -15.71 20.17 -7.71
CA ASP A 211 -16.43 19.50 -6.62
C ASP A 211 -15.53 19.14 -5.41
N ARG A 212 -14.26 19.56 -5.43
CA ARG A 212 -13.20 19.29 -4.45
C ARG A 212 -12.65 17.86 -4.42
N SER A 213 -13.11 16.97 -5.29
CA SER A 213 -12.48 15.65 -5.45
C SER A 213 -11.02 15.80 -5.92
N PRO A 214 -10.12 14.89 -5.51
CA PRO A 214 -8.71 15.00 -5.83
C PRO A 214 -8.43 14.52 -7.27
N ARG A 215 -7.46 15.14 -7.94
CA ARG A 215 -6.92 14.76 -9.26
C ARG A 215 -5.62 13.98 -9.07
N ILE A 216 -5.72 12.74 -8.59
CA ILE A 216 -4.58 11.91 -8.19
C ILE A 216 -4.75 10.46 -8.67
N GLY A 217 -3.66 9.69 -8.69
CA GLY A 217 -3.67 8.31 -9.20
C GLY A 217 -4.53 7.34 -8.38
N ASP A 218 -4.72 7.60 -7.09
CA ASP A 218 -5.65 6.86 -6.22
C ASP A 218 -6.39 7.82 -5.29
N GLU A 219 -7.70 7.94 -5.46
CA GLU A 219 -8.55 8.81 -4.64
C GLU A 219 -8.57 8.42 -3.15
N ARG A 220 -8.25 7.16 -2.80
CA ARG A 220 -8.11 6.74 -1.39
C ARG A 220 -7.03 7.52 -0.65
N ASN A 221 -6.07 8.08 -1.38
CA ASN A 221 -5.06 8.97 -0.80
C ASN A 221 -5.59 10.36 -0.38
N ASP A 222 -6.90 10.65 -0.51
CA ASP A 222 -7.57 11.84 0.06
C ASP A 222 -8.55 11.49 1.21
N GLU A 223 -8.60 10.24 1.68
CA GLU A 223 -9.50 9.79 2.75
C GLU A 223 -9.30 10.53 4.08
N ASN A 224 -8.06 10.90 4.38
CA ASN A 224 -7.74 11.71 5.56
C ASN A 224 -6.61 12.69 5.26
N THR A 225 -6.57 13.78 6.04
CA THR A 225 -5.65 14.88 5.80
C THR A 225 -4.18 14.47 5.88
N ILE A 226 -3.81 13.49 6.71
CA ILE A 226 -2.41 13.08 6.85
C ILE A 226 -1.97 12.32 5.61
N VAL A 227 -2.77 11.39 5.09
CA VAL A 227 -2.48 10.68 3.84
C VAL A 227 -2.49 11.65 2.65
N ALA A 228 -3.44 12.58 2.59
CA ALA A 228 -3.48 13.62 1.55
C ALA A 228 -2.22 14.49 1.54
N GLN A 229 -1.70 14.86 2.72
CA GLN A 229 -0.45 15.61 2.85
C GLN A 229 0.78 14.75 2.52
N PHE A 230 0.75 13.45 2.83
CA PHE A 230 1.81 12.52 2.45
C PHE A 230 1.87 12.37 0.92
N HIS A 231 0.72 12.22 0.26
CA HIS A 231 0.61 12.22 -1.19
C HIS A 231 1.12 13.54 -1.79
N THR A 232 0.70 14.68 -1.23
CA THR A 232 1.20 16.01 -1.64
C THR A 232 2.73 16.09 -1.51
N ALA A 233 3.32 15.53 -0.46
CA ALA A 233 4.77 15.50 -0.30
C ALA A 233 5.46 14.71 -1.43
N PHE A 234 4.89 13.58 -1.86
CA PHE A 234 5.40 12.81 -3.00
C PHE A 234 5.24 13.53 -4.35
N LEU A 235 4.12 14.23 -4.57
CA LEU A 235 3.95 15.10 -5.76
C LEU A 235 5.07 16.15 -5.84
N ARG A 236 5.33 16.80 -4.71
CA ARG A 236 6.39 17.82 -4.60
C ARG A 236 7.78 17.22 -4.71
N PHE A 237 8.01 16.04 -4.14
CA PHE A 237 9.28 15.35 -4.22
C PHE A 237 9.60 14.96 -5.67
N HIS A 238 8.63 14.46 -6.43
CA HIS A 238 8.81 14.22 -7.86
C HIS A 238 9.19 15.50 -8.60
N ASN A 239 8.47 16.60 -8.38
CA ASN A 239 8.77 17.88 -9.04
C ASN A 239 10.17 18.40 -8.66
N ALA A 240 10.59 18.23 -7.40
CA ALA A 240 11.94 18.59 -6.96
C ALA A 240 13.03 17.71 -7.60
N VAL A 241 12.74 16.42 -7.84
CA VAL A 241 13.63 15.52 -8.60
C VAL A 241 13.75 15.98 -10.05
N VAL A 242 12.64 16.39 -10.69
CA VAL A 242 12.67 16.98 -12.03
C VAL A 242 13.56 18.22 -12.04
N ASP A 243 13.34 19.17 -11.13
CA ASP A 243 14.15 20.40 -11.01
C ASP A 243 15.64 20.06 -10.80
N SER A 244 15.95 19.07 -9.95
CA SER A 244 17.31 18.65 -9.68
C SER A 244 17.99 18.02 -10.89
N LEU A 245 17.27 17.23 -11.70
CA LEU A 245 17.79 16.63 -12.93
C LEU A 245 18.00 17.69 -14.01
N GLU A 246 17.07 18.65 -14.15
CA GLU A 246 17.20 19.79 -15.06
C GLU A 246 18.45 20.62 -14.76
N ALA A 247 18.66 20.95 -13.48
CA ALA A 247 19.82 21.72 -13.04
C ALA A 247 21.14 20.96 -13.28
N LYS A 248 21.13 19.63 -13.14
CA LYS A 248 22.31 18.78 -13.29
C LYS A 248 22.67 18.56 -14.77
N ASP A 249 21.69 18.26 -15.60
CA ASP A 249 21.92 17.77 -16.98
C ASP A 249 21.70 18.85 -18.04
N GLY A 250 21.12 20.01 -17.67
CA GLY A 250 20.85 21.12 -18.59
C GLY A 250 19.74 20.83 -19.61
N ARG A 251 18.90 19.83 -19.35
CA ARG A 251 17.74 19.44 -20.17
C ARG A 251 16.58 19.01 -19.29
N THR A 252 15.35 19.11 -19.81
CA THR A 252 14.19 18.49 -19.18
C THR A 252 14.36 16.96 -19.17
N PRO A 253 14.29 16.30 -18.00
CA PRO A 253 14.32 14.85 -17.91
C PRO A 253 13.04 14.25 -18.49
N THR A 254 13.07 12.99 -18.86
CA THR A 254 11.83 12.26 -19.14
C THR A 254 11.09 11.98 -17.84
N PHE A 255 9.78 11.71 -17.95
CA PHE A 255 9.00 11.26 -16.80
C PHE A 255 9.60 10.01 -16.16
N ASP A 256 9.98 9.01 -16.97
CA ASP A 256 10.51 7.74 -16.47
C ASP A 256 11.82 7.92 -15.70
N GLU A 257 12.70 8.84 -16.14
CA GLU A 257 13.94 9.17 -15.43
C GLU A 257 13.65 9.71 -14.02
N ALA A 258 12.73 10.68 -13.91
CA ALA A 258 12.36 11.26 -12.62
C ALA A 258 11.59 10.27 -11.74
N ALA A 259 10.59 9.57 -12.30
CA ALA A 259 9.79 8.58 -11.59
C ALA A 259 10.64 7.42 -11.06
N GLN A 260 11.64 6.96 -11.83
CA GLN A 260 12.54 5.89 -11.39
C GLN A 260 13.35 6.29 -10.15
N LEU A 261 13.88 7.52 -10.11
CA LEU A 261 14.60 8.01 -8.93
C LEU A 261 13.68 8.13 -7.72
N VAL A 262 12.46 8.64 -7.90
CA VAL A 262 11.47 8.73 -6.81
C VAL A 262 11.11 7.34 -6.28
N ARG A 263 10.85 6.37 -7.17
CA ARG A 263 10.58 4.97 -6.80
C ARG A 263 11.72 4.35 -6.01
N TRP A 264 12.98 4.57 -6.40
CA TRP A 264 14.11 4.06 -5.64
C TRP A 264 14.19 4.66 -4.23
N HIS A 265 13.93 5.95 -4.07
CA HIS A 265 13.90 6.56 -2.74
C HIS A 265 12.75 6.01 -1.91
N TYR A 266 11.56 5.87 -2.49
CA TYR A 266 10.40 5.26 -1.83
C TYR A 266 10.69 3.82 -1.37
N GLN A 267 11.22 2.98 -2.25
CA GLN A 267 11.62 1.61 -1.94
C GLN A 267 12.69 1.55 -0.86
N TRP A 268 13.69 2.44 -0.94
CA TRP A 268 14.75 2.51 0.07
C TRP A 268 14.18 2.89 1.43
N LEU A 269 13.31 3.91 1.49
CA LEU A 269 12.65 4.34 2.72
C LEU A 269 11.81 3.20 3.32
N ILE A 270 11.10 2.44 2.50
CA ILE A 270 10.32 1.31 3.00
C ILE A 270 11.22 0.25 3.63
N VAL A 271 12.26 -0.17 2.92
CA VAL A 271 13.13 -1.25 3.38
C VAL A 271 13.98 -0.84 4.58
N ASN A 272 14.47 0.40 4.61
CA ASN A 272 15.47 0.84 5.58
C ASN A 272 14.88 1.62 6.75
N ASP A 273 13.65 2.11 6.63
CA ASP A 273 13.00 2.88 7.69
C ASP A 273 11.67 2.22 8.09
N TYR A 274 10.69 2.15 7.18
CA TYR A 274 9.35 1.65 7.53
C TYR A 274 9.37 0.23 8.11
N LEU A 275 9.92 -0.74 7.36
CA LEU A 275 9.96 -2.14 7.80
C LEU A 275 10.82 -2.31 9.06
N ARG A 276 11.94 -1.58 9.17
CA ARG A 276 12.81 -1.64 10.36
C ARG A 276 12.17 -1.03 11.61
N THR A 277 11.22 -0.12 11.43
CA THR A 277 10.49 0.53 12.52
C THR A 277 9.27 -0.28 12.97
N ILE A 278 8.53 -0.86 12.02
CA ILE A 278 7.27 -1.56 12.30
C ILE A 278 7.47 -3.05 12.61
N CYS A 279 8.41 -3.71 11.94
CA CYS A 279 8.62 -5.15 12.10
C CYS A 279 9.67 -5.47 13.16
N MET A 280 9.62 -6.70 13.69
CA MET A 280 10.71 -7.23 14.51
C MET A 280 12.00 -7.29 13.65
N PRO A 281 13.16 -6.83 14.16
CA PRO A 281 14.39 -6.75 13.37
C PRO A 281 14.77 -8.06 12.68
N GLN A 282 14.59 -9.20 13.35
CA GLN A 282 14.92 -10.52 12.81
C GLN A 282 14.10 -10.85 11.56
N VAL A 283 12.82 -10.47 11.52
CA VAL A 283 11.95 -10.71 10.36
C VAL A 283 12.46 -9.95 9.13
N VAL A 284 12.91 -8.71 9.34
CA VAL A 284 13.44 -7.87 8.26
C VAL A 284 14.78 -8.42 7.78
N ASP A 285 15.67 -8.78 8.70
CA ASP A 285 16.99 -9.29 8.35
C ASP A 285 16.88 -10.64 7.61
N ASP A 286 15.98 -11.52 8.03
CA ASP A 286 15.70 -12.80 7.34
C ASP A 286 15.11 -12.59 5.93
N LEU A 287 14.28 -11.56 5.74
CA LEU A 287 13.70 -11.22 4.43
C LEU A 287 14.74 -10.67 3.44
N LEU A 288 15.74 -9.95 3.94
CA LEU A 288 16.74 -9.25 3.13
C LEU A 288 18.03 -10.06 2.87
N ALA A 289 18.23 -11.18 3.57
CA ALA A 289 19.38 -12.08 3.42
C ALA A 289 19.35 -12.91 2.13
#